data_AF-A0A9P4G9A0-F1
#
_entry.id   AF-A0A9P4G9A0-F1
#
_cell.length_a   1.000
_cell.length_b   1.000
_cell.length_c   1.000
_cell.angle_alpha   90.00
_cell.angle_beta   90.00
_cell.angle_gamma   90.00
#
_symmetry.space_group_name_H-M   'P 1'
#
loop_
_entity.id
_entity.type
_entity.pdbx_description
1 polymer ?
#
loop_
_entity_poly.entity_id
_entity_poly.type
_entity_poly.pdbx_seq_one_letter_code
_entity_poly.pdbx_strand_id
1 'polypeptide(L)'
;MTKPTPTVPHVPIAIPMGFAAQIKALQESQRDQAERLSALEHDNASLQAFKDKTQALVARIEALEQHNAHLNARRKEAVSQLLNLRSLHQEADNAFQVRTLDIQPDDLEGMLCIYGTSITTVMSHHQRILAYLRTRSQVYTAPTPLVQQPIGPTPICYAYPPAYTQAGYCRAHTIPYWCRICGQ
;
A
#
# COMPACT_ATOMS: atom_id res chain seq x y z
N MET A 1 31.59 -11.69 15.29
CA MET A 1 31.21 -12.49 16.47
C MET A 1 32.36 -12.43 17.48
N THR A 2 32.35 -11.41 18.34
CA THR A 2 33.37 -11.22 19.37
C THR A 2 32.87 -11.88 20.66
N LYS A 3 33.50 -13.00 21.01
CA LYS A 3 33.24 -13.77 22.23
C LYS A 3 33.62 -12.91 23.45
N PRO A 4 32.73 -12.69 24.44
CA PRO A 4 33.12 -11.94 25.63
C PRO A 4 34.06 -12.81 26.46
N THR A 5 35.26 -12.28 26.69
CA THR A 5 36.32 -12.82 27.53
C THR A 5 35.81 -13.00 28.96
N PRO A 6 36.04 -14.15 29.63
CA PRO A 6 35.65 -14.31 31.03
C PRO A 6 36.51 -13.38 31.88
N THR A 7 35.89 -12.36 32.46
CA THR A 7 36.53 -11.50 33.48
C THR A 7 36.86 -12.35 34.70
N VAL A 8 38.15 -12.47 34.96
CA VAL A 8 38.72 -13.10 36.16
C VAL A 8 38.09 -12.47 37.41
N PRO A 9 37.60 -13.24 38.38
CA PRO A 9 37.16 -12.69 39.65
C PRO A 9 38.38 -12.13 40.38
N HIS A 10 38.46 -10.81 40.50
CA HIS A 10 39.41 -10.15 41.39
C HIS A 10 39.11 -10.61 42.81
N VAL A 11 39.98 -11.46 43.36
CA VAL A 11 40.01 -11.77 44.79
C VAL A 11 40.59 -10.54 45.49
N PRO A 12 39.82 -9.79 46.30
CA PRO A 12 40.38 -8.67 47.02
C PRO A 12 41.34 -9.20 48.08
N ILE A 13 42.53 -8.59 48.12
CA ILE A 13 43.57 -8.79 49.12
C ILE A 13 42.91 -8.68 50.51
N ALA A 14 42.91 -9.78 51.26
CA ALA A 14 42.26 -9.89 52.55
C ALA A 14 43.05 -9.10 53.62
N ILE A 15 42.67 -7.84 53.82
CA ILE A 15 42.94 -7.12 55.05
C ILE A 15 42.16 -7.85 56.16
N PRO A 16 42.74 -8.16 57.33
CA PRO A 16 42.07 -8.95 58.37
C PRO A 16 40.96 -8.11 59.02
N MET A 17 39.80 -8.10 58.37
CA MET A 17 38.57 -7.52 58.90
C MET A 17 37.98 -8.50 59.89
N GLY A 18 37.52 -8.02 61.06
CA GLY A 18 36.76 -8.83 62.00
C GLY A 18 35.49 -9.39 61.33
N PHE A 19 35.00 -10.55 61.81
CA PHE A 19 33.88 -11.28 61.20
C PHE A 19 32.65 -10.40 60.86
N ALA A 20 32.29 -9.47 61.75
CA ALA A 20 31.19 -8.54 61.54
C ALA A 20 31.41 -7.58 60.35
N ALA A 21 32.64 -7.13 60.13
CA ALA A 21 33.00 -6.26 59.00
C ALA A 21 33.00 -7.03 57.68
N GLN A 22 33.37 -8.32 57.69
CA GLN A 22 33.26 -9.19 56.51
C GLN A 22 31.80 -9.41 56.10
N ILE A 23 30.90 -9.66 57.06
CA ILE A 23 29.46 -9.81 56.77
C ILE A 23 28.89 -8.52 56.17
N LYS A 24 29.24 -7.37 56.74
CA LYS A 24 28.75 -6.07 56.24
C LYS A 24 29.24 -5.80 54.81
N ALA A 25 30.51 -6.08 54.51
CA ALA A 25 31.06 -5.93 53.16
C ALA A 25 30.40 -6.87 52.14
N LEU A 26 30.10 -8.12 52.54
CA LEU A 26 29.37 -9.07 51.69
C LEU A 26 27.94 -8.60 51.44
N GLN A 27 27.25 -8.09 52.46
CA GLN A 27 25.88 -7.60 52.33
C GLN A 27 25.80 -6.36 51.42
N GLU A 28 26.78 -5.47 51.50
CA GLU A 28 26.89 -4.29 50.63
C GLU A 28 27.22 -4.70 49.18
N SER A 29 28.17 -5.62 48.99
CA SER A 29 28.45 -6.19 47.67
C SER A 29 27.24 -6.90 47.05
N GLN A 30 26.45 -7.62 47.87
CA GLN A 30 25.26 -8.31 47.41
C GLN A 30 24.16 -7.32 47.01
N ARG A 31 24.04 -6.19 47.72
CA ARG A 31 23.13 -5.09 47.35
C ARG A 31 23.54 -4.46 46.03
N ASP A 32 24.82 -4.11 45.87
CA ASP A 32 25.34 -3.53 44.64
C ASP A 32 25.15 -4.47 43.44
N GLN A 33 25.35 -5.77 43.65
CA GLN A 33 25.09 -6.79 42.63
C GLN A 33 23.61 -6.89 42.27
N ALA A 34 22.70 -6.82 43.25
CA ALA A 34 21.26 -6.86 43.01
C ALA A 34 20.78 -5.61 42.24
N GLU A 35 21.27 -4.42 42.60
CA GLU A 35 20.97 -3.18 41.88
C GLU A 35 21.47 -3.27 40.43
N ARG A 36 22.70 -3.73 40.22
CA ARG A 36 23.25 -3.93 38.86
C ARG A 36 22.46 -4.95 38.05
N LEU A 37 22.01 -6.05 38.65
CA LEU A 37 21.17 -7.04 37.98
C LEU A 37 19.84 -6.43 37.54
N SER A 38 19.16 -5.69 38.42
CA SER A 38 17.89 -5.04 38.07
C SER A 38 18.03 -4.01 36.95
N ALA A 39 19.13 -3.24 36.93
CA ALA A 39 19.43 -2.31 35.84
C ALA A 39 19.66 -3.07 34.51
N LEU A 40 20.42 -4.16 34.54
CA LEU A 40 20.66 -5.00 33.36
C LEU A 40 19.38 -5.68 32.86
N GLU A 41 18.50 -6.12 33.75
CA GLU A 41 17.18 -6.67 33.37
C GLU A 41 16.31 -5.62 32.68
N HIS A 42 16.31 -4.39 33.19
CA HIS A 42 15.61 -3.28 32.56
C HIS A 42 16.17 -2.95 31.16
N ASP A 43 17.50 -2.85 31.03
CA ASP A 43 18.15 -2.60 29.75
C ASP A 43 17.89 -3.72 28.74
N ASN A 44 17.89 -4.97 29.20
CA ASN A 44 17.59 -6.13 28.35
C ASN A 44 16.13 -6.11 27.87
N ALA A 45 15.18 -5.76 28.73
CA ALA A 45 13.78 -5.57 28.34
C ALA A 45 13.64 -4.45 27.29
N SER A 46 14.37 -3.35 27.45
CA SER A 46 14.42 -2.25 26.48
C SER A 46 14.99 -2.69 25.12
N LEU A 47 16.10 -3.43 25.13
CA LEU A 47 16.72 -3.98 23.92
C LEU A 47 15.79 -4.96 23.21
N GLN A 48 15.09 -5.80 23.95
CA GLN A 48 14.12 -6.74 23.38
C GLN A 48 12.95 -5.99 22.73
N ALA A 49 12.40 -4.96 23.38
CA ALA A 49 11.37 -4.13 22.79
C ALA A 49 11.84 -3.39 21.52
N PHE A 50 13.10 -2.93 21.50
CA PHE A 50 13.69 -2.32 20.31
C PHE A 50 13.86 -3.33 19.16
N LYS A 51 14.29 -4.54 19.47
CA LYS A 51 14.41 -5.65 18.50
C LYS A 51 13.05 -5.97 17.87
N ASP A 52 12.00 -6.09 18.69
CA ASP A 52 10.65 -6.40 18.20
C ASP A 52 10.11 -5.27 17.29
N LYS A 53 10.33 -4.01 17.66
CA LYS A 53 10.01 -2.85 16.81
C LYS A 53 10.76 -2.89 15.48
N THR A 54 12.05 -3.23 15.51
CA THR A 54 12.88 -3.33 14.31
C THR A 54 12.36 -4.42 13.39
N GLN A 55 12.00 -5.59 13.92
CA GLN A 55 11.40 -6.68 13.16
C GLN A 55 10.07 -6.28 12.51
N ALA A 56 9.21 -5.56 13.24
CA ALA A 56 7.96 -5.04 12.70
C ALA A 56 8.18 -4.05 11.55
N LEU A 57 9.20 -3.18 11.65
CA LEU A 57 9.57 -2.25 10.59
C LEU A 57 10.09 -2.99 9.34
N VAL A 58 10.91 -4.02 9.51
CA VAL A 58 11.41 -4.85 8.39
C VAL A 58 10.24 -5.51 7.66
N ALA A 59 9.32 -6.15 8.39
CA ALA A 59 8.13 -6.76 7.78
C ALA A 59 7.27 -5.74 7.01
N ARG A 60 7.16 -4.51 7.53
CA ARG A 60 6.45 -3.43 6.84
C ARG A 60 7.17 -2.98 5.57
N ILE A 61 8.50 -2.90 5.59
CA ILE A 61 9.30 -2.57 4.40
C ILE A 61 9.10 -3.63 3.32
N GLU A 62 9.20 -4.91 3.68
CA GLU A 62 8.98 -6.01 2.73
C GLU A 62 7.57 -5.97 2.11
N ALA A 63 6.53 -5.70 2.91
CA ALA A 63 5.17 -5.54 2.40
C ALA A 63 5.04 -4.35 1.43
N LEU A 64 5.70 -3.22 1.72
CA LEU A 64 5.71 -2.05 0.84
C LEU A 64 6.49 -2.32 -0.46
N GLU A 65 7.59 -3.05 -0.39
CA GLU A 65 8.37 -3.46 -1.56
C GLU A 65 7.55 -4.38 -2.47
N GLN A 66 6.86 -5.37 -1.91
CA GLN A 66 5.94 -6.23 -2.66
C GLN A 66 4.81 -5.44 -3.31
N HIS A 67 4.21 -4.49 -2.58
CA HIS A 67 3.17 -3.62 -3.11
C HIS A 67 3.70 -2.73 -4.27
N ASN A 68 4.91 -2.19 -4.13
CA ASN A 68 5.56 -1.42 -5.20
C ASN A 68 5.86 -2.28 -6.43
N ALA A 69 6.32 -3.52 -6.24
CA ALA A 69 6.54 -4.46 -7.33
C ALA A 69 5.24 -4.75 -8.09
N HIS A 70 4.14 -4.97 -7.37
CA HIS A 70 2.81 -5.14 -7.95
C HIS A 70 2.34 -3.90 -8.73
N LEU A 71 2.48 -2.69 -8.17
CA LEU A 71 2.13 -1.45 -8.88
C LEU A 71 2.97 -1.27 -10.15
N ASN A 72 4.25 -1.62 -10.11
CA ASN A 72 5.12 -1.53 -11.27
C ASN A 72 4.71 -2.52 -12.37
N ALA A 73 4.37 -3.75 -12.01
CA ALA A 73 3.83 -4.74 -12.94
C ALA A 73 2.54 -4.22 -13.62
N ARG A 74 1.62 -3.63 -12.85
CA ARG A 74 0.40 -3.03 -13.39
C ARG A 74 0.66 -1.87 -14.34
N ARG A 75 1.66 -1.03 -14.06
CA ARG A 75 2.04 0.06 -14.97
C ARG A 75 2.56 -0.50 -16.28
N LYS A 76 3.42 -1.52 -16.24
CA LYS A 76 3.93 -2.19 -17.45
C LYS A 76 2.79 -2.80 -18.27
N GLU A 77 1.85 -3.47 -17.62
CA GLU A 77 0.66 -4.03 -18.27
C GLU A 77 -0.16 -2.93 -18.95
N ALA A 78 -0.48 -1.85 -18.24
CA ALA A 78 -1.24 -0.73 -18.81
C ALA A 78 -0.53 -0.09 -20.01
N VAL A 79 0.79 0.08 -19.95
CA VAL A 79 1.59 0.58 -21.08
C VAL A 79 1.52 -0.39 -22.26
N SER A 80 1.63 -1.69 -22.03
CA SER A 80 1.49 -2.68 -23.10
C SER A 80 0.10 -2.67 -23.76
N GLN A 81 -0.96 -2.51 -22.97
CA GLN A 81 -2.32 -2.38 -23.47
C GLN A 81 -2.48 -1.12 -24.33
N LEU A 82 -1.92 0.02 -23.90
CA LEU A 82 -1.94 1.26 -24.68
C LEU A 82 -1.16 1.15 -26.00
N LEU A 83 -0.01 0.47 -25.99
CA LEU A 83 0.77 0.22 -27.20
C LEU A 83 -0.01 -0.66 -28.19
N ASN A 84 -0.65 -1.72 -27.70
CA ASN A 84 -1.50 -2.59 -28.52
C ASN A 84 -2.68 -1.81 -29.11
N LEU A 85 -3.36 -0.99 -28.32
CA LEU A 85 -4.46 -0.14 -28.80
C LEU A 85 -4.00 0.84 -29.88
N ARG A 86 -2.81 1.44 -29.74
CA ARG A 86 -2.24 2.31 -30.77
C ARG A 86 -2.03 1.57 -32.09
N SER A 87 -1.46 0.36 -32.06
CA SER A 87 -1.28 -0.46 -33.26
C SER A 87 -2.62 -0.76 -33.93
N LEU A 88 -3.61 -1.20 -33.15
CA LEU A 88 -4.94 -1.53 -33.66
C LEU A 88 -5.66 -0.32 -34.26
N HIS A 89 -5.53 0.88 -33.67
CA HIS A 89 -6.07 2.10 -34.27
C HIS A 89 -5.36 2.45 -35.57
N GLN A 90 -4.04 2.33 -35.63
CA GLN A 90 -3.29 2.58 -36.85
C GLN A 90 -3.67 1.59 -37.97
N GLU A 91 -3.86 0.32 -37.65
CA GLU A 91 -4.34 -0.70 -38.60
C GLU A 91 -5.76 -0.40 -39.08
N ALA A 92 -6.64 0.05 -38.19
CA ALA A 92 -8.00 0.46 -38.55
C ALA A 92 -8.00 1.69 -39.45
N ASP A 93 -7.21 2.72 -39.13
CA ASP A 93 -7.08 3.94 -39.94
C ASP A 93 -6.55 3.62 -41.34
N ASN A 94 -5.51 2.77 -41.43
CA ASN A 94 -5.00 2.30 -42.71
C ASN A 94 -6.08 1.55 -43.52
N ALA A 95 -6.86 0.67 -42.87
CA ALA A 95 -7.93 -0.06 -43.53
C ALA A 95 -9.06 0.87 -44.01
N PHE A 96 -9.42 1.89 -43.23
CA PHE A 96 -10.38 2.90 -43.66
C PHE A 96 -9.84 3.72 -44.83
N GLN A 97 -8.57 4.15 -44.77
CA GLN A 97 -7.94 4.91 -45.84
C GLN A 97 -7.91 4.14 -47.16
N VAL A 98 -7.57 2.84 -47.13
CA VAL A 98 -7.61 2.01 -48.34
C VAL A 98 -9.04 1.94 -48.89
N ARG A 99 -10.04 1.71 -48.02
CA ARG A 99 -11.44 1.61 -48.44
C ARG A 99 -12.02 2.93 -48.97
N THR A 100 -11.60 4.08 -48.43
CA THR A 100 -12.08 5.38 -48.91
C THR A 100 -11.50 5.75 -50.27
N LEU A 101 -10.32 5.24 -50.64
CA LEU A 101 -9.73 5.47 -51.96
C LEU A 101 -10.53 4.80 -53.10
N ASP A 102 -11.23 3.71 -52.79
CA ASP A 102 -12.03 2.95 -53.76
C ASP A 102 -13.46 3.51 -53.91
N ILE A 103 -13.87 4.46 -53.07
CA ILE A 103 -15.21 5.06 -53.11
C ILE A 103 -15.28 6.15 -54.18
N GLN A 104 -16.21 6.00 -55.11
CA GLN A 104 -16.54 7.07 -56.05
C GLN A 104 -17.28 8.21 -55.34
N PRO A 105 -17.09 9.48 -55.74
CA PRO A 105 -17.70 10.63 -55.07
C PRO A 105 -19.24 10.59 -55.06
N ASP A 106 -19.86 9.83 -55.96
CA ASP A 106 -21.32 9.65 -56.05
C ASP A 106 -21.83 8.37 -55.34
N ASP A 107 -20.94 7.57 -54.73
CA ASP A 107 -21.28 6.34 -54.02
C ASP A 107 -21.68 6.63 -52.56
N LEU A 108 -22.94 7.04 -52.39
CA LEU A 108 -23.55 7.29 -51.07
C LEU A 108 -23.58 6.04 -50.19
N GLU A 109 -23.78 4.86 -50.78
CA GLU A 109 -23.89 3.60 -50.03
C GLU A 109 -22.54 3.20 -49.43
N GLY A 110 -21.46 3.34 -50.21
CA GLY A 110 -20.08 3.17 -49.74
C GLY A 110 -19.72 4.13 -48.60
N MET A 111 -20.06 5.41 -48.75
CA MET A 111 -19.81 6.42 -47.70
C MET A 111 -20.58 6.11 -46.40
N LEU A 112 -21.86 5.73 -46.49
CA LEU A 112 -22.67 5.35 -45.33
C LEU A 112 -22.16 4.06 -44.66
N CYS A 113 -21.65 3.10 -45.42
CA CYS A 113 -21.03 1.88 -44.87
C CYS A 113 -19.76 2.19 -44.07
N ILE A 114 -18.88 3.07 -44.56
CA ILE A 114 -17.67 3.48 -43.81
C ILE A 114 -18.06 4.25 -42.54
N TYR A 115 -19.03 5.16 -42.64
CA TYR A 115 -19.56 5.87 -41.47
C TYR A 115 -20.17 4.92 -40.43
N GLY A 116 -20.99 3.96 -40.86
CA GLY A 116 -21.58 2.96 -39.95
C GLY A 116 -20.51 2.09 -39.27
N THR A 117 -19.55 1.58 -40.03
CA THR A 117 -18.47 0.73 -39.50
C THR A 117 -17.55 1.48 -38.55
N SER A 118 -17.24 2.75 -38.81
CA SER A 118 -16.46 3.59 -37.89
C SER A 118 -17.20 3.84 -36.57
N ILE A 119 -18.51 4.14 -36.60
CA ILE A 119 -19.33 4.29 -35.38
C ILE A 119 -19.37 2.99 -34.57
N THR A 120 -19.62 1.86 -35.22
CA THR A 120 -19.68 0.56 -34.53
C THR A 120 -18.33 0.22 -33.87
N THR A 121 -17.23 0.59 -34.50
CA THR A 121 -15.88 0.40 -33.93
C THR A 121 -15.69 1.23 -32.67
N VAL A 122 -16.05 2.52 -32.70
CA VAL A 122 -15.98 3.42 -31.53
C VAL A 122 -16.91 2.98 -30.39
N MET A 123 -18.12 2.52 -30.72
CA MET A 123 -19.08 2.02 -29.73
C MET A 123 -18.62 0.72 -29.07
N SER A 124 -18.11 -0.23 -29.87
CA SER A 124 -17.54 -1.49 -29.36
C SER A 124 -16.36 -1.24 -28.43
N HIS A 125 -15.55 -0.21 -28.73
CA HIS A 125 -14.45 0.21 -27.86
C HIS A 125 -14.94 0.75 -26.51
N HIS A 126 -15.92 1.66 -26.53
CA HIS A 126 -16.52 2.20 -25.30
C HIS A 126 -17.13 1.10 -24.43
N GLN A 127 -17.84 0.14 -25.03
CA GLN A 127 -18.43 -0.99 -24.30
C GLN A 127 -17.38 -1.84 -23.60
N ARG A 128 -16.24 -2.12 -24.25
CA ARG A 128 -15.13 -2.85 -23.62
C ARG A 128 -14.52 -2.07 -22.45
N ILE A 129 -14.26 -0.77 -22.61
CA ILE A 129 -13.73 0.06 -21.52
C ILE A 129 -14.68 0.05 -20.32
N LEU A 130 -15.98 0.22 -20.55
CA LEU A 130 -16.99 0.16 -19.49
C LEU A 130 -17.05 -1.22 -18.81
N ALA A 131 -16.88 -2.30 -19.57
CA ALA A 131 -16.79 -3.65 -19.02
C ALA A 131 -15.55 -3.82 -18.12
N TYR A 132 -14.37 -3.39 -18.57
CA TYR A 132 -13.14 -3.42 -17.76
C TYR A 132 -13.27 -2.63 -16.45
N LEU A 133 -13.92 -1.46 -16.49
CA LEU A 133 -14.16 -0.65 -15.29
C LEU A 133 -15.11 -1.35 -14.30
N ARG A 134 -16.14 -2.06 -14.78
CA ARG A 134 -17.02 -2.88 -13.94
C ARG A 134 -16.31 -4.08 -13.32
N THR A 135 -15.46 -4.78 -14.07
CA THR A 135 -14.72 -5.93 -13.53
C THR A 135 -13.70 -5.51 -12.48
N ARG A 136 -13.07 -4.34 -12.66
CA ARG A 136 -12.06 -3.81 -11.72
C ARG A 136 -12.67 -3.29 -10.41
N SER A 137 -13.94 -2.86 -10.39
CA SER A 137 -14.61 -2.46 -9.14
C SER A 137 -14.99 -3.65 -8.25
N GLN A 138 -15.15 -4.85 -8.81
CA GLN A 138 -15.50 -6.05 -8.03
C GLN A 138 -14.31 -6.72 -7.32
N VAL A 139 -13.06 -6.48 -7.75
CA VAL A 139 -11.88 -7.07 -7.09
C VAL A 139 -11.53 -6.37 -5.76
N TYR A 140 -12.07 -5.16 -5.51
CA TYR A 140 -11.90 -4.45 -4.24
C TYR A 140 -13.08 -4.59 -3.27
N THR A 141 -14.16 -5.27 -3.67
CA THR A 141 -15.24 -5.64 -2.74
C THR A 141 -14.95 -7.00 -2.12
N ALA A 142 -13.88 -7.08 -1.32
CA ALA A 142 -13.90 -8.02 -0.21
C ALA A 142 -15.07 -7.59 0.71
N PRO A 143 -15.87 -8.52 1.26
CA PRO A 143 -16.90 -8.15 2.22
C PRO A 143 -16.20 -7.55 3.43
N THR A 144 -16.20 -6.22 3.54
CA THR A 144 -15.84 -5.53 4.78
C THR A 144 -16.79 -6.03 5.86
N PRO A 145 -16.32 -6.70 6.92
CA PRO A 145 -17.17 -6.91 8.08
C PRO A 145 -17.60 -5.54 8.59
N LEU A 146 -18.92 -5.37 8.75
CA LEU A 146 -19.53 -4.23 9.43
C LEU A 146 -18.99 -4.19 10.87
N VAL A 147 -17.83 -3.59 11.07
CA VAL A 147 -17.37 -3.19 12.39
C VAL A 147 -18.02 -1.84 12.66
N GLN A 148 -19.11 -1.86 13.42
CA GLN A 148 -19.56 -0.68 14.17
C GLN A 148 -18.39 -0.22 15.04
N GLN A 149 -17.68 0.82 14.63
CA GLN A 149 -16.70 1.48 15.49
C GLN A 149 -17.35 2.64 16.26
N PRO A 150 -17.03 2.81 17.56
CA PRO A 150 -17.56 3.87 18.39
C PRO A 150 -17.04 5.25 17.95
N ILE A 151 -17.88 6.25 18.16
CA ILE A 151 -17.65 7.67 17.88
C ILE A 151 -16.44 8.17 18.69
N GLY A 152 -15.32 8.41 18.00
CA GLY A 152 -14.14 9.12 18.50
C GLY A 152 -13.90 10.42 17.70
N PRO A 153 -13.11 11.38 18.23
CA PRO A 153 -13.13 12.76 17.78
C PRO A 153 -12.54 12.93 16.37
N THR A 154 -13.20 13.78 15.60
CA THR A 154 -13.03 14.04 14.17
C THR A 154 -11.64 14.54 13.79
N PRO A 155 -10.91 13.90 12.84
CA PRO A 155 -9.85 14.57 12.13
C PRO A 155 -10.46 15.58 11.14
N ILE A 156 -9.89 16.78 11.09
CA ILE A 156 -10.28 17.87 10.18
C ILE A 156 -10.22 17.35 8.74
N CYS A 157 -11.38 17.06 8.16
CA CYS A 157 -11.52 16.61 6.78
C CYS A 157 -12.16 17.72 5.97
N TYR A 158 -11.66 17.94 4.75
CA TYR A 158 -12.35 18.75 3.75
C TYR A 158 -13.81 18.28 3.66
N ALA A 159 -14.73 19.14 4.08
CA ALA A 159 -16.13 18.81 4.27
C ALA A 159 -16.82 18.68 2.91
N TYR A 160 -16.63 17.52 2.26
CA TYR A 160 -17.52 17.14 1.18
C TYR A 160 -18.93 16.94 1.74
N PRO A 161 -19.99 17.27 0.98
CA PRO A 161 -21.36 17.03 1.39
C PRO A 161 -21.57 15.56 1.82
N PRO A 162 -22.52 15.26 2.72
CA PRO A 162 -22.70 13.91 3.29
C PRO A 162 -22.95 12.81 2.23
N ALA A 163 -23.38 13.19 1.02
CA ALA A 163 -23.52 12.30 -0.12
C ALA A 163 -22.18 11.78 -0.70
N TYR A 164 -21.03 12.26 -0.21
CA TYR A 164 -19.70 11.92 -0.70
C TYR A 164 -18.88 11.19 0.35
N THR A 165 -17.89 10.45 -0.14
CA THR A 165 -16.84 9.81 0.65
C THR A 165 -15.75 10.82 0.99
N GLN A 166 -14.94 10.51 2.00
CA GLN A 166 -13.79 11.33 2.38
C GLN A 166 -12.75 11.48 1.25
N ALA A 167 -12.76 10.56 0.28
CA ALA A 167 -11.95 10.61 -0.94
C ALA A 167 -12.57 11.46 -2.07
N GLY A 168 -13.70 12.12 -1.85
CA GLY A 168 -14.34 13.02 -2.82
C GLY A 168 -15.23 12.33 -3.86
N TYR A 169 -15.64 11.07 -3.66
CA TYR A 169 -16.52 10.33 -4.57
C TYR A 169 -17.95 10.25 -4.03
N CYS A 170 -18.95 10.39 -4.90
CA CYS A 170 -20.37 10.22 -4.56
C CYS A 170 -20.63 8.78 -4.09
N ARG A 171 -21.32 8.61 -2.95
CA ARG A 171 -21.63 7.29 -2.38
C ARG A 171 -22.60 6.47 -3.24
N ALA A 172 -23.52 7.13 -3.95
CA ALA A 172 -24.53 6.47 -4.77
C ALA A 172 -23.98 6.03 -6.13
N HIS A 173 -23.13 6.86 -6.75
CA HIS A 173 -22.69 6.65 -8.14
C HIS A 173 -21.20 6.37 -8.29
N THR A 174 -20.41 6.50 -7.22
CA THR A 174 -18.95 6.31 -7.24
C THR A 174 -18.20 7.19 -8.25
N ILE A 175 -18.74 8.38 -8.56
CA ILE A 175 -18.16 9.39 -9.47
C ILE A 175 -17.49 10.50 -8.62
N PRO A 176 -16.33 11.06 -9.04
CA PRO A 176 -15.69 12.18 -8.35
C PRO A 176 -16.58 13.44 -8.29
N TYR A 177 -16.38 14.26 -7.27
CA TYR A 177 -17.12 15.51 -7.06
C TYR A 177 -16.94 16.47 -8.26
N TRP A 178 -17.99 17.10 -8.78
CA TRP A 178 -19.39 17.05 -8.38
C TRP A 178 -20.20 16.02 -9.20
N CYS A 179 -21.03 15.23 -8.53
CA CYS A 179 -21.90 14.25 -9.17
C CYS A 179 -23.08 14.95 -9.85
N ARG A 180 -23.10 14.93 -11.19
CA ARG A 180 -24.18 15.52 -11.99
C ARG A 180 -25.56 14.88 -11.79
N ILE A 181 -25.60 13.65 -11.25
CA ILE A 181 -26.85 12.91 -11.02
C ILE A 181 -27.47 13.28 -9.67
N CYS A 182 -26.65 13.58 -8.66
CA CYS A 182 -27.11 13.97 -7.32
C CYS A 182 -27.12 15.48 -7.08
N GLY A 183 -26.50 16.26 -7.99
CA GLY A 183 -26.34 17.71 -7.87
C GLY A 183 -27.37 18.51 -8.68
N GLN A 184 -28.58 17.99 -8.86
CA GLN A 184 -29.77 18.77 -9.21
C GLN A 184 -30.48 19.22 -7.94
#